data_AF-A0A7C2MSG6-F1
#
_entry.id   AF-A0A7C2MSG6-F1
#
_cell.length_a   1.000
_cell.length_b   1.000
_cell.length_c   1.000
_cell.angle_alpha   90.00
_cell.angle_beta   90.00
_cell.angle_gamma   90.00
#
_symmetry.space_group_name_H-M   'P 1'
#
loop_
_entity.id
_entity.type
_entity.pdbx_description
1 polymer ?
#
loop_
_entity_poly.entity_id
_entity_poly.type
_entity_poly.pdbx_seq_one_letter_code
_entity_poly.pdbx_strand_id
1 'polypeptide(L)'
;MLDDENGNRVRLYNVQGGVISPSGELLYIVADGIHVFDLSTGRRVARSTNGSGIFNYEFDADCTPPFDSECEEPEGLTIWDLDDGRAPGIRGQLHVLLLDNDIADDVYLKHYTGTIHVDRSFIGLPLGTPSHPFPFVTLANNLAWDGARIKIKAGSYPETLTISKRVQVVATGGSVTIGK
;
A
#
# COMPACT_ATOMS: atom_id res chain seq x y z
N MET A 1 -14.36 6.29 -16.88
CA MET A 1 -13.08 6.80 -17.41
C MET A 1 -12.14 6.91 -16.22
N LEU A 2 -10.85 6.62 -16.38
CA LEU A 2 -9.88 6.69 -15.27
C LEU A 2 -9.06 7.97 -15.37
N ASP A 3 -9.04 8.74 -14.28
CA ASP A 3 -8.38 10.03 -14.17
C ASP A 3 -7.34 10.03 -13.04
N ASP A 4 -6.37 10.93 -13.09
CA ASP A 4 -5.34 11.10 -12.07
C ASP A 4 -5.92 11.89 -10.88
N GLU A 5 -5.07 12.14 -9.88
CA GLU A 5 -5.42 12.89 -8.67
C GLU A 5 -5.95 14.31 -9.00
N ASN A 6 -5.52 14.88 -10.13
CA ASN A 6 -5.87 16.21 -10.61
C ASN A 6 -7.07 16.20 -11.57
N GLY A 7 -7.59 15.04 -11.95
CA GLY A 7 -8.70 14.88 -12.90
C GLY A 7 -8.28 14.83 -14.37
N ASN A 8 -7.00 14.65 -14.69
CA ASN A 8 -6.55 14.41 -16.06
C ASN A 8 -6.66 12.93 -16.40
N ARG A 9 -6.94 12.62 -17.67
CA ARG A 9 -6.96 11.23 -18.14
C ARG A 9 -5.65 10.52 -17.88
N VAL A 10 -5.72 9.36 -17.24
CA VAL A 10 -4.55 8.49 -17.06
C VAL A 10 -4.42 7.56 -18.24
N ARG A 11 -3.20 7.43 -18.75
CA ARG A 11 -2.80 6.34 -19.63
C ARG A 11 -2.02 5.33 -18.80
N LEU A 12 -2.53 4.12 -18.72
CA LEU A 12 -1.86 3.00 -18.10
C LEU A 12 -1.14 2.20 -19.19
N TYR A 13 0.12 1.87 -18.95
CA TYR A 13 0.93 1.03 -19.83
C TYR A 13 1.08 -0.36 -19.21
N ASN A 14 1.17 -1.39 -20.04
CA ASN A 14 1.42 -2.77 -19.60
C ASN A 14 0.44 -3.25 -18.52
N VAL A 15 -0.87 -3.05 -18.73
CA VAL A 15 -1.89 -3.48 -17.77
C VAL A 15 -1.97 -5.00 -17.77
N GLN A 16 -1.57 -5.62 -16.66
CA GLN A 16 -1.52 -7.09 -16.49
C GLN A 16 -2.55 -7.62 -15.48
N GLY A 17 -3.37 -6.75 -14.88
CA GLY A 17 -4.46 -7.20 -14.03
C GLY A 17 -5.03 -6.14 -13.11
N GLY A 18 -6.01 -6.55 -12.34
CA GLY A 18 -6.58 -5.71 -11.30
C GLY A 18 -7.54 -6.46 -10.39
N VAL A 19 -7.79 -5.89 -9.22
CA VAL A 19 -8.73 -6.42 -8.24
C VAL A 19 -9.53 -5.28 -7.63
N ILE A 20 -10.79 -5.55 -7.32
CA ILE A 20 -11.63 -4.65 -6.54
C ILE A 20 -11.43 -4.95 -5.06
N SER A 21 -11.33 -3.91 -4.22
CA SER A 21 -11.23 -4.06 -2.78
C SER A 21 -12.41 -4.84 -2.20
N PRO A 22 -12.25 -5.52 -1.05
CA PRO A 22 -13.37 -6.19 -0.38
C PRO A 22 -14.57 -5.28 -0.07
N SER A 23 -14.34 -3.96 0.09
CA SER A 23 -15.41 -2.97 0.26
C SER A 23 -16.19 -2.67 -1.02
N GLY A 24 -15.65 -3.01 -2.20
CA GLY A 24 -16.24 -2.68 -3.49
C GLY A 24 -15.98 -1.24 -3.96
N GLU A 25 -15.15 -0.49 -3.23
CA GLU A 25 -15.01 0.97 -3.44
C GLU A 25 -13.74 1.36 -4.20
N LEU A 26 -12.72 0.50 -4.18
CA LEU A 26 -11.42 0.79 -4.78
C LEU A 26 -11.08 -0.26 -5.84
N LEU A 27 -10.52 0.17 -6.96
CA LEU A 27 -9.96 -0.68 -8.00
C LEU A 27 -8.43 -0.54 -7.98
N TYR A 28 -7.75 -1.64 -7.70
CA TYR A 28 -6.30 -1.75 -7.81
C TYR A 28 -5.99 -2.31 -9.19
N ILE A 29 -5.08 -1.67 -9.91
CA ILE A 29 -4.62 -2.09 -11.23
C ILE A 29 -3.10 -2.21 -11.19
N VAL A 30 -2.57 -3.33 -11.67
CA VAL A 30 -1.15 -3.49 -11.95
C VAL A 30 -0.90 -3.16 -13.42
N ALA A 31 0.08 -2.27 -13.64
CA ALA A 31 0.44 -1.66 -14.91
C ALA A 31 1.94 -1.28 -14.84
N ASP A 32 2.29 -0.03 -15.18
CA ASP A 32 3.57 0.64 -14.91
C ASP A 32 3.77 0.98 -13.41
N GLY A 33 3.55 -0.02 -12.56
CA GLY A 33 3.34 0.08 -11.12
C GLY A 33 1.90 -0.24 -10.72
N ILE A 34 1.56 -0.01 -9.46
CA ILE A 34 0.21 -0.25 -8.92
C ILE A 34 -0.53 1.07 -8.79
N HIS A 35 -1.71 1.13 -9.38
CA HIS A 35 -2.60 2.29 -9.32
C HIS A 35 -3.87 1.92 -8.57
N VAL A 36 -4.33 2.79 -7.68
CA VAL A 36 -5.59 2.59 -6.94
C VAL A 36 -6.56 3.70 -7.32
N PHE A 37 -7.71 3.32 -7.83
CA PHE A 37 -8.77 4.22 -8.25
C PHE A 37 -9.98 4.10 -7.34
N ASP A 38 -10.58 5.23 -7.01
CA ASP A 38 -11.91 5.29 -6.46
C ASP A 38 -12.93 4.91 -7.54
N LEU A 39 -13.74 3.87 -7.31
CA LEU A 39 -14.71 3.38 -8.29
C LEU A 39 -15.91 4.29 -8.49
N SER A 40 -16.22 5.15 -7.51
CA SER A 40 -17.37 6.07 -7.60
C SER A 40 -17.10 7.28 -8.50
N THR A 41 -15.84 7.71 -8.57
CA THR A 41 -15.39 8.90 -9.29
C THR A 41 -14.49 8.58 -10.46
N GLY A 42 -13.86 7.41 -10.48
CA GLY A 42 -12.83 7.03 -11.46
C GLY A 42 -11.47 7.72 -11.24
N ARG A 43 -11.29 8.45 -10.13
CA ARG A 43 -10.04 9.17 -9.81
C ARG A 43 -9.03 8.29 -9.12
N ARG A 44 -7.75 8.43 -9.48
CA ARG A 44 -6.64 7.79 -8.76
C ARG A 44 -6.51 8.40 -7.37
N VAL A 45 -6.44 7.55 -6.35
CA VAL A 45 -6.29 7.91 -4.94
C VAL A 45 -4.93 7.50 -4.37
N ALA A 46 -4.25 6.57 -5.04
CA ALA A 46 -2.86 6.24 -4.76
C ALA A 46 -2.17 5.66 -6.00
N ARG A 47 -0.85 5.84 -6.05
CA ARG A 47 0.06 5.15 -6.96
C ARG A 47 1.22 4.61 -6.15
N SER A 48 1.68 3.41 -6.47
CA SER A 48 2.91 2.89 -5.87
C SER A 48 4.11 3.71 -6.30
N THR A 49 5.09 3.78 -5.42
CA THR A 49 6.43 4.30 -5.69
C THR A 49 7.38 3.15 -6.03
N ASN A 50 8.48 3.45 -6.70
CA ASN A 50 9.54 2.48 -7.04
C ASN A 50 10.80 2.83 -6.22
N GLY A 51 11.22 1.92 -5.33
CA GLY A 51 12.40 2.06 -4.46
C GLY A 51 12.24 2.89 -3.17
N SER A 52 11.06 3.41 -2.81
CA SER A 52 10.89 4.20 -1.58
C SER A 52 9.43 4.32 -1.09
N GLY A 53 9.20 4.81 0.13
CA GLY A 53 7.86 5.14 0.65
C GLY A 53 7.07 3.97 1.25
N ILE A 54 5.86 4.25 1.78
CA ILE A 54 5.02 3.22 2.44
C ILE A 54 4.32 2.32 1.42
N PHE A 55 3.98 2.85 0.25
CA PHE A 55 3.39 2.08 -0.85
C PHE A 55 4.43 1.83 -1.94
N ASN A 56 5.53 1.17 -1.57
CA ASN A 56 6.67 0.90 -2.45
C ASN A 56 6.48 -0.40 -3.21
N TYR A 57 6.08 -0.35 -4.48
CA TYR A 57 6.15 -1.48 -5.40
C TYR A 57 7.38 -1.29 -6.28
N GLU A 58 8.48 -1.89 -5.85
CA GLU A 58 9.76 -1.81 -6.53
C GLU A 58 9.87 -2.86 -7.63
N PHE A 59 10.22 -2.40 -8.83
CA PHE A 59 10.52 -3.25 -9.96
C PHE A 59 11.48 -2.56 -10.95
N ASP A 60 12.30 -3.32 -11.67
CA ASP A 60 13.11 -2.79 -12.78
C ASP A 60 12.48 -3.12 -14.13
N ALA A 61 12.10 -2.10 -14.89
CA ALA A 61 11.47 -2.29 -16.20
C ALA A 61 12.46 -2.08 -17.37
N ASP A 62 13.74 -1.83 -17.08
CA ASP A 62 14.72 -1.42 -18.06
C ASP A 62 15.31 -2.63 -18.81
N CYS A 63 14.65 -2.99 -19.92
CA CYS A 63 15.11 -4.02 -20.84
C CYS A 63 16.14 -3.51 -21.86
N THR A 64 17.17 -2.78 -21.43
CA THR A 64 18.19 -2.25 -22.35
C THR A 64 19.30 -3.27 -22.66
N PRO A 65 19.51 -3.66 -23.93
CA PRO A 65 20.58 -4.60 -24.31
C PRO A 65 21.99 -4.07 -23.99
N PRO A 66 23.01 -4.95 -23.82
CA PRO A 66 23.05 -6.37 -24.18
C PRO A 66 22.95 -7.34 -22.98
N PHE A 67 22.58 -6.86 -21.80
CA PHE A 67 22.50 -7.65 -20.57
C PHE A 67 21.09 -7.54 -20.01
N ASP A 68 20.22 -8.35 -20.59
CA ASP A 68 18.77 -8.41 -20.45
C ASP A 68 18.34 -9.05 -19.10
N SER A 69 19.11 -8.84 -18.02
CA SER A 69 18.99 -9.64 -16.78
C SER A 69 18.04 -9.09 -15.73
N GLU A 70 17.37 -7.97 -15.98
CA GLU A 70 16.54 -7.28 -14.98
C GLU A 70 15.24 -6.76 -15.61
N CYS A 71 14.65 -7.55 -16.52
CA CYS A 71 13.38 -7.23 -17.18
C CYS A 71 12.21 -7.64 -16.28
N GLU A 72 11.97 -6.91 -15.21
CA GLU A 72 10.87 -7.18 -14.30
C GLU A 72 9.54 -6.61 -14.82
N GLU A 73 8.56 -7.49 -14.96
CA GLU A 73 7.21 -7.20 -15.41
C GLU A 73 6.18 -7.46 -14.28
N PRO A 74 5.39 -6.45 -13.90
CA PRO A 74 4.33 -6.64 -12.90
C PRO A 74 3.18 -7.51 -13.43
N GLU A 75 2.87 -8.62 -12.76
CA GLU A 75 1.92 -9.63 -13.25
C GLU A 75 0.76 -9.89 -12.27
N GLY A 76 -0.44 -9.37 -12.58
CA GLY A 76 -1.62 -9.54 -11.72
C GLY A 76 -1.46 -9.07 -10.27
N LEU A 77 -2.56 -9.07 -9.51
CA LEU A 77 -2.54 -8.81 -8.07
C LEU A 77 -3.78 -9.40 -7.40
N THR A 78 -3.72 -9.58 -6.08
CA THR A 78 -4.89 -9.91 -5.27
C THR A 78 -4.83 -9.21 -3.92
N ILE A 79 -5.99 -8.94 -3.34
CA ILE A 79 -6.11 -8.50 -1.95
C ILE A 79 -6.49 -9.71 -1.10
N TRP A 80 -5.56 -10.09 -0.24
CA TRP A 80 -5.72 -11.18 0.69
C TRP A 80 -5.05 -10.79 2.01
N ASP A 81 -5.85 -10.40 3.00
CA ASP A 81 -5.30 -9.95 4.28
C ASP A 81 -4.71 -11.13 5.07
N LEU A 82 -3.39 -11.11 5.27
CA LEU A 82 -2.62 -12.15 5.98
C LEU A 82 -1.93 -11.62 7.24
N ASP A 83 -2.29 -10.41 7.70
CA ASP A 83 -1.73 -9.81 8.92
C ASP A 83 -2.16 -10.54 10.21
N ASP A 84 -3.17 -11.42 10.14
CA ASP A 84 -3.69 -12.22 11.25
C ASP A 84 -2.80 -13.42 11.64
N GLY A 85 -1.80 -13.74 10.82
CA GLY A 85 -0.88 -14.82 11.11
C GLY A 85 -1.22 -16.16 10.49
N ARG A 86 -2.36 -16.30 9.79
CA ARG A 86 -2.83 -17.61 9.29
C ARG A 86 -1.92 -18.26 8.25
N ALA A 87 -1.13 -17.45 7.53
CA ALA A 87 -0.07 -17.92 6.64
C ALA A 87 1.29 -17.75 7.32
N PRO A 88 1.98 -18.84 7.70
CA PRO A 88 3.32 -18.75 8.28
C PRO A 88 4.30 -18.07 7.32
N GLY A 89 5.08 -17.10 7.82
CA GLY A 89 6.09 -16.39 7.01
C GLY A 89 5.56 -15.34 6.04
N ILE A 90 4.24 -15.24 5.82
CA ILE A 90 3.63 -14.29 4.89
C ILE A 90 2.75 -13.28 5.65
N ARG A 91 2.88 -11.99 5.32
CA ARG A 91 2.13 -10.87 5.93
C ARG A 91 1.75 -9.85 4.87
N GLY A 92 0.93 -8.86 5.22
CA GLY A 92 0.43 -7.85 4.29
C GLY A 92 -0.99 -8.14 3.79
N GLN A 93 -1.52 -7.19 3.03
CA GLN A 93 -2.89 -7.22 2.49
C GLN A 93 -2.93 -7.35 0.97
N LEU A 94 -1.88 -6.89 0.30
CA LEU A 94 -1.78 -6.86 -1.15
C LEU A 94 -0.67 -7.81 -1.56
N HIS A 95 -0.95 -8.68 -2.51
CA HIS A 95 0.04 -9.59 -3.07
C HIS A 95 0.04 -9.46 -4.59
N VAL A 96 1.24 -9.42 -5.16
CA VAL A 96 1.47 -9.03 -6.55
C VAL A 96 2.46 -10.01 -7.12
N LEU A 97 2.20 -10.57 -8.30
CA LEU A 97 3.23 -11.36 -8.97
C LEU A 97 4.14 -10.40 -9.73
N LEU A 98 5.39 -10.78 -9.83
CA LEU A 98 6.37 -10.14 -10.68
C LEU A 98 7.02 -11.26 -11.49
N LEU A 99 7.04 -11.10 -12.80
CA LEU A 99 7.85 -11.91 -13.69
C LEU A 99 9.18 -11.20 -13.87
N ASP A 100 10.29 -11.88 -13.64
CA ASP A 100 11.60 -11.42 -14.08
C ASP A 100 11.93 -12.15 -15.37
N ASN A 101 11.79 -11.44 -16.48
CA ASN A 101 11.81 -11.97 -17.83
C ASN A 101 13.22 -11.88 -18.42
N ASP A 102 14.14 -12.69 -17.88
CA ASP A 102 15.53 -12.75 -18.33
C ASP A 102 15.86 -14.06 -19.10
N ILE A 103 17.10 -14.53 -19.07
CA ILE A 103 17.50 -15.79 -19.74
C ILE A 103 16.86 -17.02 -19.05
N ALA A 104 16.47 -16.90 -17.78
CA ALA A 104 15.84 -17.93 -16.98
C ALA A 104 14.71 -17.33 -16.12
N ASP A 105 13.52 -17.24 -16.70
CA ASP A 105 12.34 -16.64 -16.07
C ASP A 105 12.11 -17.06 -14.60
N ASP A 106 12.07 -16.07 -13.72
CA ASP A 106 11.70 -16.23 -12.32
C ASP A 106 10.33 -15.58 -12.06
N VAL A 107 9.54 -16.19 -11.17
CA VAL A 107 8.27 -15.63 -10.71
C VAL A 107 8.35 -15.36 -9.21
N TYR A 108 8.16 -14.10 -8.86
CA TYR A 108 8.13 -13.64 -7.48
C TYR A 108 6.69 -13.35 -7.04
N LEU A 109 6.36 -13.72 -5.81
CA LEU A 109 5.14 -13.26 -5.14
C LEU A 109 5.54 -12.22 -4.10
N LYS A 110 5.38 -10.94 -4.43
CA LYS A 110 5.71 -9.82 -3.53
C LYS A 110 4.52 -9.52 -2.62
N HIS A 111 4.79 -9.23 -1.34
CA HIS A 111 3.76 -8.96 -0.33
C HIS A 111 3.88 -7.55 0.24
N TYR A 112 2.78 -6.81 0.23
CA TYR A 112 2.73 -5.40 0.62
C TYR A 112 1.68 -5.13 1.68
N THR A 113 1.95 -4.11 2.48
CA THR A 113 1.03 -3.62 3.50
C THR A 113 0.77 -2.14 3.29
N GLY A 114 -0.50 -1.73 3.30
CA GLY A 114 -0.89 -0.33 3.40
C GLY A 114 -0.96 0.15 4.85
N THR A 115 -0.30 -0.57 5.78
CA THR A 115 -0.45 -0.36 7.23
C THR A 115 0.56 0.64 7.76
N ILE A 116 0.04 1.74 8.28
CA ILE A 116 0.77 2.76 9.01
C ILE A 116 0.64 2.47 10.51
N HIS A 117 1.78 2.39 11.21
CA HIS A 117 1.83 2.01 12.61
C HIS A 117 1.92 3.23 13.52
N VAL A 118 1.20 3.18 14.63
CA VAL A 118 1.18 4.23 15.66
C VAL A 118 1.50 3.62 17.03
N ASP A 119 2.47 4.19 17.73
CA ASP A 119 2.84 3.86 19.11
C ASP A 119 3.28 5.13 19.82
N ARG A 120 2.45 5.63 20.74
CA ARG A 120 2.74 6.84 21.53
C ARG A 120 4.07 6.76 22.32
N SER A 121 4.49 5.55 22.69
CA SER A 121 5.72 5.36 23.47
C SER A 121 6.99 5.35 22.62
N PHE A 122 6.85 5.39 21.28
CA PHE A 122 8.00 5.37 20.39
C PHE A 122 8.81 6.66 20.48
N ILE A 123 10.12 6.49 20.64
CA ILE A 123 11.11 7.56 20.65
C ILE A 123 12.09 7.25 19.52
N GLY A 124 12.22 8.15 18.55
CA GLY A 124 13.08 7.98 17.37
C GLY A 124 12.57 8.75 16.17
N LEU A 125 13.12 8.45 15.00
CA LEU A 125 12.65 8.99 13.72
C LEU A 125 11.38 8.22 13.29
N PRO A 126 10.20 8.86 13.24
CA PRO A 126 8.97 8.16 12.96
C PRO A 126 8.73 8.05 11.45
N LEU A 127 8.68 6.83 10.93
CA LEU A 127 8.51 6.51 9.51
C LEU A 127 7.16 5.84 9.19
N GLY A 128 6.36 5.52 10.22
CA GLY A 128 5.09 4.81 10.09
C GLY A 128 5.22 3.30 9.86
N THR A 129 6.43 2.76 9.94
CA THR A 129 6.70 1.31 9.81
C THR A 129 6.55 0.61 11.17
N PRO A 130 6.48 -0.75 11.22
CA PRO A 130 6.41 -1.47 12.49
C PRO A 130 7.56 -1.16 13.47
N SER A 131 8.78 -0.97 12.95
CA SER A 131 9.97 -0.67 13.77
C SER A 131 10.16 0.82 14.05
N HIS A 132 9.52 1.68 13.26
CA HIS A 132 9.57 3.14 13.40
C HIS A 132 8.16 3.75 13.31
N PRO A 133 7.23 3.41 14.23
CA PRO A 133 5.86 3.88 14.19
C PRO A 133 5.77 5.39 14.45
N PHE A 134 4.64 6.01 14.07
CA PHE A 134 4.36 7.39 14.47
C PHE A 134 3.97 7.46 15.95
N PRO A 135 4.42 8.47 16.70
CA PRO A 135 3.96 8.71 18.08
C PRO A 135 2.55 9.31 18.15
N PHE A 136 2.01 9.82 17.03
CA PHE A 136 0.72 10.50 16.93
C PHE A 136 -0.14 9.89 15.81
N VAL A 137 -1.44 9.73 16.07
CA VAL A 137 -2.42 9.26 15.09
C VAL A 137 -2.60 10.28 13.98
N THR A 138 -2.49 11.58 14.28
CA THR A 138 -2.60 12.64 13.27
C THR A 138 -1.51 12.53 12.20
N LEU A 139 -0.27 12.17 12.57
CA LEU A 139 0.81 11.96 11.59
C LEU A 139 0.51 10.77 10.67
N ALA A 140 0.03 9.67 11.23
CA ALA A 140 -0.37 8.51 10.43
C ALA A 140 -1.53 8.85 9.49
N ASN A 141 -2.54 9.58 9.96
CA ASN A 141 -3.68 10.02 9.16
C ASN A 141 -3.29 11.00 8.03
N ASN A 142 -2.30 11.87 8.29
CA ASN A 142 -1.78 12.77 7.26
C ASN A 142 -1.12 11.99 6.11
N LEU A 143 -0.39 10.92 6.45
CA LEU A 143 0.27 10.05 5.46
C LEU A 143 -0.69 9.04 4.79
N ALA A 144 -1.79 8.68 5.45
CA ALA A 144 -2.75 7.73 4.91
C ALA A 144 -3.39 8.21 3.60
N TRP A 145 -3.78 7.27 2.76
CA TRP A 145 -4.58 7.49 1.54
C TRP A 145 -5.87 6.65 1.63
N ASP A 146 -6.81 6.86 0.72
CA ASP A 146 -8.07 6.11 0.68
C ASP A 146 -7.83 4.61 0.39
N GLY A 147 -7.94 3.76 1.40
CA GLY A 147 -7.63 2.34 1.36
C GLY A 147 -6.50 1.94 2.31
N ALA A 148 -5.81 2.90 2.92
CA ALA A 148 -4.76 2.62 3.90
C ALA A 148 -5.33 2.07 5.22
N ARG A 149 -4.48 1.35 5.97
CA ARG A 149 -4.76 0.88 7.34
C ARG A 149 -3.94 1.68 8.34
N ILE A 150 -4.54 2.14 9.42
CA ILE A 150 -3.84 2.73 10.57
C ILE A 150 -3.95 1.77 11.75
N LYS A 151 -2.82 1.21 12.16
CA LYS A 151 -2.71 0.24 13.26
C LYS A 151 -2.14 0.93 14.49
N ILE A 152 -2.98 1.11 15.50
CA ILE A 152 -2.68 1.91 16.70
C ILE A 152 -2.45 0.99 17.88
N LYS A 153 -1.30 1.12 18.54
CA LYS A 153 -1.01 0.42 19.79
C LYS A 153 -1.87 0.97 20.92
N ALA A 154 -2.35 0.08 21.78
CA ALA A 154 -3.18 0.42 22.94
C ALA A 154 -2.57 1.57 23.76
N GLY A 155 -3.44 2.47 24.22
CA GLY A 155 -3.04 3.68 24.92
C GLY A 155 -4.03 4.83 24.77
N SER A 156 -3.70 5.95 25.40
CA SER A 156 -4.43 7.21 25.25
C SER A 156 -3.64 8.16 24.37
N TYR A 157 -4.29 8.83 23.42
CA TYR A 157 -3.73 9.76 22.45
C TYR A 157 -4.49 11.10 22.55
N PRO A 158 -4.01 12.05 23.37
CA PRO A 158 -4.68 13.32 23.65
C PRO A 158 -4.45 14.31 22.50
N GLU A 159 -5.03 14.00 21.34
CA GLU A 159 -4.95 14.80 20.12
C GLU A 159 -6.31 14.91 19.45
N THR A 160 -6.57 16.03 18.77
CA THR A 160 -7.74 16.20 17.92
C THR A 160 -7.48 15.51 16.58
N LEU A 161 -8.35 14.59 16.19
CA LEU A 161 -8.22 13.85 14.94
C LEU A 161 -9.46 14.06 14.05
N THR A 162 -9.21 14.46 12.80
CA THR A 162 -10.22 14.47 11.73
C THR A 162 -9.82 13.44 10.69
N ILE A 163 -10.66 12.42 10.49
CA ILE A 163 -10.49 11.45 9.41
C ILE A 163 -11.47 11.81 8.29
N SER A 164 -10.94 12.25 7.16
CA SER A 164 -11.70 12.57 5.95
C SER A 164 -11.41 11.61 4.79
N LYS A 165 -10.69 10.52 5.07
CA LYS A 165 -10.24 9.50 4.12
C LYS A 165 -10.86 8.16 4.50
N ARG A 166 -11.08 7.29 3.52
CA ARG A 166 -11.51 5.90 3.76
C ARG A 166 -10.34 5.08 4.25
N VAL A 167 -10.16 5.03 5.57
CA VAL A 167 -9.07 4.27 6.20
C VAL A 167 -9.63 3.22 7.15
N GLN A 168 -8.95 2.07 7.22
CA GLN A 168 -9.23 1.08 8.25
C GLN A 168 -8.45 1.43 9.51
N VAL A 169 -9.12 1.72 10.61
CA VAL A 169 -8.47 1.98 11.92
C VAL A 169 -8.56 0.73 12.78
N VAL A 170 -7.41 0.24 13.27
CA VAL A 170 -7.31 -0.99 14.04
C VAL A 170 -6.54 -0.75 15.34
N ALA A 171 -7.16 -1.07 16.48
CA ALA A 171 -6.46 -1.10 17.77
C ALA A 171 -5.70 -2.42 17.95
N THR A 172 -4.55 -2.36 18.62
CA THR A 172 -3.69 -3.53 18.87
C THR A 172 -3.22 -3.59 20.31
N GLY A 173 -3.21 -4.79 20.89
CA GLY A 173 -2.76 -4.99 22.27
C GLY A 173 -3.71 -4.42 23.34
N GLY A 174 -4.94 -4.04 22.99
CA GLY A 174 -5.92 -3.50 23.92
C GLY A 174 -6.74 -2.34 23.33
N SER A 175 -7.32 -1.53 24.21
CA SER A 175 -8.15 -0.37 23.82
C SER A 175 -7.29 0.86 23.48
N VAL A 176 -7.77 1.64 22.53
CA VAL A 176 -7.21 2.94 22.12
C VAL A 176 -8.22 4.03 22.42
N THR A 177 -7.78 5.15 22.98
CA THR A 177 -8.59 6.36 23.16
C THR A 177 -7.91 7.52 22.44
N ILE A 178 -8.66 8.29 21.64
CA ILE A 178 -8.17 9.46 20.89
C ILE A 178 -9.01 10.68 21.30
N GLY A 179 -8.36 11.82 21.58
CA GLY A 179 -9.05 13.11 21.80
C GLY A 179 -9.59 13.36 23.21
N LYS A 180 -8.98 12.78 24.25
CA LYS A 180 -9.25 13.16 25.65
C LYS A 180 -8.26 14.16 26.19
#